data_AF-A0AAD6GI97-F1
#
_entry.id   AF-A0AAD6GI97-F1
#
_cell.length_a   1.000
_cell.length_b   1.000
_cell.length_c   1.000
_cell.angle_alpha   90.00
_cell.angle_beta   90.00
_cell.angle_gamma   90.00
#
_symmetry.space_group_name_H-M   'P 1'
#
loop_
_entity.id
_entity.type
_entity.pdbx_description
1 polymer ?
#
loop_
_entity_poly.entity_id
_entity_poly.type
_entity_poly.pdbx_seq_one_letter_code
_entity_poly.pdbx_strand_id
1 'polypeptide(L)'
;MLRLLNSVVLDIEHWAMSAVPDMIVCVWTLATVHLQDFRDIEGDYTTHAVTIPIMLSPKGQAKLRKLTAHVLVSADVVSVFWIWTRAQHVSAFITGLLFYISSSILVYYTLTSCSRHQDRIMYRWWMATGFCMISHVLDLCLLQDVVWQ
;
A
#
# COMPACT_ATOMS: atom_id res chain seq x y z
N MET A 1 7.72 8.04 7.51
CA MET A 1 8.69 7.36 6.63
C MET A 1 9.19 8.30 5.55
N LEU A 2 8.30 9.01 4.84
CA LEU A 2 8.66 10.01 3.82
C LEU A 2 9.34 11.23 4.46
N ARG A 3 8.84 11.67 5.61
CA ARG A 3 9.47 12.71 6.43
C ARG A 3 10.91 12.35 6.83
N LEU A 4 11.15 11.08 7.21
CA LEU A 4 12.47 10.55 7.58
C LEU A 4 13.38 10.46 6.35
N LEU A 5 12.84 10.00 5.22
CA LEU A 5 13.56 10.00 3.95
C LEU A 5 13.98 11.43 3.57
N ASN A 6 13.08 12.40 3.75
CA ASN A 6 13.33 13.80 3.45
C ASN A 6 14.46 14.38 4.33
N SER A 7 14.45 14.08 5.64
CA SER A 7 15.48 14.54 6.57
C SER A 7 16.85 13.92 6.27
N VAL A 8 16.89 12.65 5.82
CA VAL A 8 18.15 11.96 5.50
C VAL A 8 18.71 12.38 4.14
N VAL A 9 17.84 12.60 3.15
CA VAL A 9 18.26 12.91 1.77
C VAL A 9 18.58 14.39 1.58
N LEU A 10 17.82 15.29 2.20
CA LEU A 10 17.96 16.73 1.99
C LEU A 10 18.66 17.47 3.14
N ASP A 11 18.98 16.79 4.24
CA ASP A 11 19.59 17.38 5.45
C ASP A 11 18.80 18.61 5.96
N ILE A 12 17.48 18.60 5.74
CA ILE A 12 16.56 19.67 6.13
C ILE A 12 16.08 19.39 7.56
N GLU A 13 16.47 20.26 8.49
CA GLU A 13 16.14 20.19 9.92
C GLU A 13 14.63 20.37 10.22
N HIS A 14 13.90 21.04 9.31
CA HIS A 14 12.50 21.40 9.49
C HIS A 14 11.57 20.48 8.69
N TRP A 15 10.77 19.72 9.44
CA TRP A 15 9.79 18.78 8.92
C TRP A 15 8.54 19.50 8.39
N ALA A 16 8.65 20.17 7.25
CA ALA A 16 7.57 21.00 6.68
C ALA A 16 6.36 20.20 6.15
N MET A 17 6.46 18.87 6.07
CA MET A 17 5.36 18.02 5.60
C MET A 17 4.41 17.60 6.73
N SER A 18 3.11 17.58 6.43
CA SER A 18 2.08 16.98 7.28
C SER A 18 2.42 15.53 7.66
N ALA A 19 2.00 15.08 8.85
CA ALA A 19 2.17 13.68 9.27
C ALA A 19 1.18 12.71 8.58
N VAL A 20 0.16 13.24 7.90
CA VAL A 20 -0.91 12.43 7.29
C VAL A 20 -0.40 11.48 6.20
N PRO A 21 0.42 11.90 5.22
CA PRO A 21 1.01 11.00 4.22
C PRO A 21 1.82 9.87 4.84
N ASP A 22 2.58 10.19 5.88
CA ASP A 22 3.37 9.22 6.65
C ASP A 22 2.49 8.16 7.32
N MET A 23 1.38 8.57 7.93
CA MET A 23 0.42 7.64 8.52
C MET A 23 -0.25 6.76 7.45
N ILE A 24 -0.60 7.31 6.28
CA ILE A 24 -1.19 6.53 5.18
C ILE A 24 -0.23 5.45 4.71
N VAL A 25 1.04 5.81 4.45
CA VAL A 25 2.06 4.85 4.03
C VAL A 25 2.29 3.80 5.12
N CYS A 26 2.40 4.21 6.40
CA CYS A 26 2.58 3.26 7.50
C CYS A 26 1.41 2.28 7.63
N VAL A 27 0.16 2.77 7.61
CA VAL A 27 -1.03 1.92 7.71
C VAL A 27 -1.11 0.96 6.53
N TRP A 28 -0.86 1.44 5.31
CA TRP A 28 -0.85 0.60 4.12
C TRP A 28 0.25 -0.47 4.18
N THR A 29 1.47 -0.10 4.58
CA THR A 29 2.59 -1.05 4.74
C THR A 29 2.28 -2.10 5.79
N LEU A 30 1.78 -1.71 6.96
CA LEU A 30 1.41 -2.65 8.02
C LEU A 30 0.27 -3.58 7.58
N ALA A 31 -0.74 -3.07 6.89
CA ALA A 31 -1.87 -3.88 6.44
C ALA A 31 -1.51 -4.88 5.33
N THR A 32 -0.47 -4.58 4.55
CA THR A 32 -0.07 -5.38 3.39
C THR A 32 1.17 -6.22 3.59
N VAL A 33 1.90 -6.07 4.71
CA VAL A 33 3.10 -6.88 5.00
C VAL A 33 2.80 -8.38 4.95
N HIS A 34 1.63 -8.79 5.46
CA HIS A 34 1.20 -10.19 5.46
C HIS A 34 0.95 -10.77 4.06
N LEU A 35 0.76 -9.93 3.03
CA LEU A 35 0.64 -10.41 1.64
C LEU A 35 1.96 -11.02 1.14
N GLN A 36 3.10 -10.58 1.68
CA GLN A 36 4.40 -11.18 1.42
C GLN A 36 4.50 -12.55 2.10
N ASP A 37 4.13 -12.63 3.38
CA ASP A 37 4.12 -13.86 4.17
C ASP A 37 3.26 -14.96 3.52
N PHE A 38 2.13 -14.59 2.91
CA PHE A 38 1.27 -15.57 2.21
C PHE A 38 1.96 -16.25 1.02
N ARG A 39 2.87 -15.56 0.32
CA ARG A 39 3.65 -16.15 -0.78
C ARG A 39 4.66 -17.18 -0.27
N ASP A 40 5.23 -16.91 0.90
CA ASP A 40 6.38 -17.63 1.45
C ASP A 40 6.00 -18.65 2.54
N ILE A 41 4.70 -18.87 2.78
CA ILE A 41 4.17 -19.71 3.86
C ILE A 41 4.76 -21.13 3.93
N GLU A 42 5.03 -21.78 2.78
CA GLU A 42 5.67 -23.11 2.73
C GLU A 42 7.17 -23.03 3.07
N GLY A 43 7.84 -21.96 2.64
CA GLY A 43 9.24 -21.71 2.97
C GLY A 43 9.40 -21.44 4.46
N ASP A 44 8.54 -20.59 5.00
CA ASP A 44 8.49 -20.26 6.42
C ASP A 44 8.17 -21.47 7.30
N TYR A 45 7.29 -22.38 6.84
CA TYR A 45 7.02 -23.64 7.51
C TYR A 45 8.29 -24.53 7.57
N THR A 46 9.06 -24.53 6.49
CA THR A 46 10.30 -25.33 6.38
C THR A 46 11.44 -24.75 7.22
N THR A 47 11.49 -23.43 7.38
CA THR A 47 12.51 -22.73 8.17
C THR A 47 12.11 -22.49 9.63
N HIS A 48 10.93 -22.99 10.05
CA HIS A 48 10.34 -22.75 11.37
C HIS A 48 10.17 -21.25 11.70
N ALA A 49 9.95 -20.41 10.68
CA ALA A 49 9.63 -19.00 10.89
C ALA A 49 8.20 -18.86 11.44
N VAL A 50 8.04 -17.93 12.39
CA VAL A 50 6.74 -17.64 13.00
C VAL A 50 6.15 -16.39 12.34
N THR A 51 5.34 -16.60 11.31
CA THR A 51 4.59 -15.54 10.62
C THR A 51 3.10 -15.62 10.94
N ILE A 52 2.41 -14.49 10.83
CA ILE A 52 0.98 -14.39 11.15
C ILE A 52 0.15 -15.42 10.34
N PRO A 53 0.37 -15.62 9.03
CA PRO A 53 -0.36 -16.64 8.28
C PRO A 53 -0.17 -18.07 8.79
N ILE A 54 1.02 -18.43 9.30
CA ILE A 54 1.30 -19.76 9.85
C ILE A 54 0.55 -19.99 11.17
N MET A 55 0.48 -18.96 12.01
CA MET A 55 -0.23 -19.05 13.30
C MET A 55 -1.76 -19.15 13.13
N LEU A 56 -2.29 -18.78 11.96
CA LEU A 56 -3.72 -18.74 11.69
C LEU A 56 -4.22 -20.04 11.03
N SER A 57 -5.38 -20.51 11.49
CA SER A 57 -6.13 -21.55 10.78
C SER A 57 -6.51 -21.10 9.35
N PRO A 58 -6.89 -22.02 8.43
CA PRO A 58 -7.32 -21.66 7.08
C PRO A 58 -8.46 -20.61 7.05
N LYS A 59 -9.40 -20.69 8.00
CA LYS A 59 -10.45 -19.68 8.18
C LYS A 59 -9.90 -18.33 8.63
N GLY A 60 -8.88 -18.33 9.49
CA GLY A 60 -8.18 -17.12 9.93
C GLY A 60 -7.41 -16.45 8.80
N GLN A 61 -6.72 -17.24 7.96
CA GLN A 61 -6.04 -16.74 6.76
C GLN A 61 -7.02 -16.08 5.78
N ALA A 62 -8.17 -16.71 5.52
CA ALA A 62 -9.21 -16.14 4.68
C ALA A 62 -9.79 -14.83 5.25
N LYS A 63 -9.95 -14.74 6.58
CA LYS A 63 -10.36 -13.48 7.24
C LYS A 63 -9.30 -12.40 7.12
N LEU A 64 -8.02 -12.73 7.29
CA LEU A 64 -6.91 -11.79 7.16
C LEU A 64 -6.85 -11.22 5.74
N ARG A 65 -6.95 -12.07 4.71
CA ARG A 65 -7.02 -11.63 3.30
C ARG A 65 -8.21 -10.70 3.04
N LYS A 66 -9.39 -11.02 3.57
CA LYS A 66 -10.56 -10.14 3.47
C LYS A 66 -10.35 -8.79 4.16
N LEU A 67 -9.74 -8.78 5.33
CA LEU A 67 -9.43 -7.54 6.06
C LEU A 67 -8.43 -6.68 5.27
N THR A 68 -7.34 -7.28 4.77
CA THR A 68 -6.36 -6.58 3.93
C THR A 68 -7.03 -6.00 2.67
N ALA A 69 -7.91 -6.77 2.01
CA ALA A 69 -8.67 -6.28 0.87
C ALA A 69 -9.55 -5.05 1.22
N HIS A 70 -10.20 -5.05 2.38
CA HIS A 70 -10.99 -3.89 2.83
C HIS A 70 -10.12 -2.66 3.07
N VAL A 71 -8.93 -2.83 3.65
CA VAL A 71 -7.99 -1.73 3.86
C VAL A 71 -7.52 -1.14 2.54
N LEU A 72 -7.18 -1.99 1.55
CA LEU A 72 -6.78 -1.55 0.21
C LEU A 72 -7.87 -0.71 -0.48
N VAL A 73 -9.11 -1.21 -0.50
CA VAL A 73 -10.25 -0.49 -1.10
C VAL A 73 -10.51 0.83 -0.36
N SER A 74 -10.40 0.83 0.96
CA SER A 74 -10.61 2.04 1.76
C SER A 74 -9.53 3.09 1.49
N ALA A 75 -8.27 2.67 1.34
CA ALA A 75 -7.17 3.55 0.97
C ALA A 75 -7.41 4.18 -0.41
N ASP A 76 -7.85 3.38 -1.39
CA ASP A 76 -8.20 3.87 -2.73
C ASP A 76 -9.30 4.94 -2.70
N VAL A 77 -10.38 4.69 -1.95
CA VAL A 77 -11.50 5.63 -1.81
C VAL A 77 -11.04 6.96 -1.20
N VAL A 78 -10.23 6.90 -0.14
CA VAL A 78 -9.66 8.10 0.50
C VAL A 78 -8.78 8.87 -0.49
N SER A 79 -7.97 8.14 -1.26
CA SER A 79 -7.09 8.74 -2.28
C SER A 79 -7.88 9.49 -3.34
N VAL A 80 -8.90 8.87 -3.92
CA VAL A 80 -9.76 9.47 -4.95
C VAL A 80 -10.51 10.68 -4.40
N PHE A 81 -11.04 10.58 -3.18
CA PHE A 81 -11.70 11.68 -2.51
C PHE A 81 -10.76 12.87 -2.29
N TRP A 82 -9.49 12.62 -1.93
CA TRP A 82 -8.49 13.67 -1.76
C TRP A 82 -8.20 14.40 -3.08
N ILE A 83 -7.96 13.66 -4.18
CA ILE A 83 -7.74 14.24 -5.51
C ILE A 83 -8.91 15.15 -5.89
N TRP A 84 -10.12 14.63 -5.75
CA TRP A 84 -11.36 15.34 -6.09
C TRP A 84 -11.50 16.67 -5.34
N THR A 85 -11.13 16.69 -4.06
CA THR A 85 -11.35 17.84 -3.17
C THR A 85 -10.20 18.84 -3.11
N ARG A 86 -8.96 18.47 -3.44
CA ARG A 86 -7.78 19.32 -3.15
C ARG A 86 -6.83 19.53 -4.31
N ALA A 87 -6.58 18.52 -5.13
CA ALA A 87 -5.43 18.49 -6.01
C ALA A 87 -5.89 18.27 -7.44
N GLN A 88 -6.78 19.13 -7.98
CA GLN A 88 -7.33 19.05 -9.35
C GLN A 88 -6.26 19.23 -10.45
N HIS A 89 -5.19 18.45 -10.36
CA HIS A 89 -4.02 18.40 -11.21
C HIS A 89 -4.06 17.08 -11.97
N VAL A 90 -3.71 17.17 -13.25
CA VAL A 90 -3.73 16.02 -14.16
C VAL A 90 -2.74 14.93 -13.70
N SER A 91 -1.59 15.30 -13.12
CA SER A 91 -0.62 14.33 -12.59
C SER A 91 -1.22 13.51 -11.46
N ALA A 92 -1.81 14.17 -10.45
CA ALA A 92 -2.43 13.51 -9.29
C ALA A 92 -3.57 12.58 -9.71
N PHE A 93 -4.34 12.97 -10.73
CA PHE A 93 -5.38 12.13 -11.31
C PHE A 93 -4.80 10.88 -11.98
N ILE A 94 -3.75 11.02 -12.80
CA ILE A 94 -3.10 9.89 -13.48
C ILE A 94 -2.47 8.94 -12.46
N THR A 95 -1.68 9.45 -11.51
CA THR A 95 -1.03 8.63 -10.49
C THR A 95 -2.05 7.94 -9.59
N GLY A 96 -3.15 8.63 -9.25
CA GLY A 96 -4.28 8.07 -8.51
C GLY A 96 -5.03 6.98 -9.28
N LEU A 97 -5.25 7.17 -10.59
CA LEU A 97 -5.91 6.17 -11.43
C LEU A 97 -5.05 4.89 -11.56
N LEU A 98 -3.73 5.04 -11.73
CA LEU A 98 -2.80 3.91 -11.77
C LEU A 98 -2.78 3.15 -10.43
N PHE A 99 -2.78 3.88 -9.31
CA PHE A 99 -2.90 3.29 -7.99
C PHE A 99 -4.22 2.52 -7.83
N TYR A 100 -5.35 3.12 -8.19
CA TYR A 100 -6.67 2.48 -8.13
C TYR A 100 -6.76 1.20 -8.97
N ILE A 101 -6.27 1.23 -10.22
CA ILE A 101 -6.29 0.07 -11.11
C ILE A 101 -5.43 -1.06 -10.54
N SER A 102 -4.19 -0.74 -10.15
CA SER A 102 -3.28 -1.75 -9.60
C SER A 102 -3.81 -2.34 -8.29
N SER A 103 -4.34 -1.50 -7.39
CA SER A 103 -4.96 -1.92 -6.13
C SER A 103 -6.19 -2.80 -6.37
N SER A 104 -7.05 -2.47 -7.33
CA SER A 104 -8.20 -3.30 -7.71
C SER A 104 -7.78 -4.71 -8.15
N ILE A 105 -6.71 -4.81 -8.94
CA ILE A 105 -6.15 -6.10 -9.37
C ILE A 105 -5.56 -6.85 -8.16
N LEU A 106 -4.82 -6.15 -7.30
CA LEU A 106 -4.28 -6.74 -6.06
C LEU A 106 -5.38 -7.26 -5.14
N VAL A 107 -6.46 -6.52 -4.95
CA VAL A 107 -7.64 -6.92 -4.16
C VAL A 107 -8.28 -8.17 -4.75
N TYR A 108 -8.47 -8.21 -6.07
CA TYR A 108 -8.99 -9.39 -6.75
C TYR A 108 -8.15 -10.63 -6.44
N TYR A 109 -6.83 -10.56 -6.61
CA TYR A 109 -5.95 -11.68 -6.30
C TYR A 109 -5.93 -12.00 -4.80
N THR A 110 -5.96 -10.99 -3.93
CA THR A 110 -5.99 -11.19 -2.48
C THR A 110 -7.21 -12.01 -2.05
N LEU A 111 -8.37 -11.78 -2.68
CA LEU A 111 -9.62 -12.47 -2.37
C LEU A 111 -9.75 -13.85 -3.03
N THR A 112 -9.13 -14.05 -4.19
CA THR A 112 -9.29 -15.25 -5.02
C THR A 112 -8.09 -16.20 -5.00
N SER A 113 -7.00 -15.82 -4.34
CA SER A 113 -5.80 -16.66 -4.29
C SER A 113 -6.05 -17.91 -3.46
N CYS A 114 -6.13 -19.03 -4.17
CA CYS A 114 -6.25 -20.38 -3.63
C CYS A 114 -5.04 -21.24 -4.01
N SER A 115 -4.03 -20.66 -4.67
CA SER A 115 -2.88 -21.38 -5.20
C SER A 115 -1.60 -20.56 -5.11
N ARG A 116 -0.47 -21.26 -4.95
CA ARG A 116 0.87 -20.65 -4.94
C ARG A 116 1.17 -19.85 -6.21
N HIS A 117 0.63 -20.27 -7.35
CA HIS A 117 0.77 -19.53 -8.60
C HIS A 117 0.07 -18.16 -8.52
N GLN A 118 -1.15 -18.11 -8.00
CA GLN A 118 -1.88 -16.86 -7.78
C GLN A 118 -1.19 -15.98 -6.73
N ASP A 119 -0.65 -16.55 -5.64
CA ASP A 119 0.09 -15.76 -4.63
C ASP A 119 1.37 -15.11 -5.22
N ARG A 120 2.04 -15.76 -6.17
CA ARG A 120 3.16 -15.13 -6.90
C ARG A 120 2.72 -13.98 -7.79
N ILE A 121 1.57 -14.11 -8.45
CA ILE A 121 1.00 -13.02 -9.26
C ILE A 121 0.56 -11.87 -8.36
N MET A 122 -0.14 -12.19 -7.26
CA MET A 122 -0.54 -11.25 -6.21
C MET A 122 0.68 -10.45 -5.71
N TYR A 123 1.80 -11.10 -5.44
CA TYR A 123 3.02 -10.43 -5.00
C TYR A 123 3.57 -9.42 -6.03
N ARG A 124 3.53 -9.76 -7.33
CA ARG A 124 3.96 -8.83 -8.39
C ARG A 124 3.06 -7.60 -8.42
N TRP A 125 1.75 -7.80 -8.28
CA TRP A 125 0.79 -6.70 -8.19
C TRP A 125 0.96 -5.91 -6.89
N TRP A 126 1.28 -6.55 -5.76
CA TRP A 126 1.57 -5.86 -4.51
C TRP A 126 2.77 -4.90 -4.67
N MET A 127 3.84 -5.33 -5.33
CA MET A 127 4.97 -4.46 -5.66
C MET A 127 4.56 -3.29 -6.57
N ALA A 128 3.79 -3.56 -7.62
CA ALA A 128 3.32 -2.53 -8.54
C ALA A 128 2.40 -1.52 -7.84
N THR A 129 1.46 -1.99 -7.03
CA THR A 129 0.57 -1.14 -6.22
C THR A 129 1.35 -0.31 -5.20
N GLY A 130 2.36 -0.89 -4.55
CA GLY A 130 3.24 -0.14 -3.64
C GLY A 130 3.99 0.99 -4.35
N PHE A 131 4.51 0.72 -5.55
CA PHE A 131 5.15 1.75 -6.38
C PHE A 131 4.16 2.85 -6.79
N CYS A 132 2.96 2.49 -7.25
CA CYS A 132 1.92 3.44 -7.62
C CYS A 132 1.47 4.28 -6.40
N MET A 133 1.32 3.66 -5.23
CA MET A 133 0.96 4.35 -3.99
C MET A 133 2.00 5.40 -3.62
N ILE A 134 3.28 5.01 -3.57
CA ILE A 134 4.37 5.95 -3.22
C ILE A 134 4.42 7.10 -4.22
N SER A 135 4.33 6.79 -5.53
CA SER A 135 4.33 7.81 -6.58
C SER A 135 3.15 8.78 -6.41
N HIS A 136 1.96 8.26 -6.10
CA HIS A 136 0.77 9.06 -5.91
C HIS A 136 0.85 9.94 -4.65
N VAL A 137 1.32 9.39 -3.53
CA VAL A 137 1.52 10.16 -2.29
C VAL A 137 2.56 11.25 -2.49
N LEU A 138 3.66 10.97 -3.19
CA LEU A 138 4.69 11.97 -3.51
C LEU A 138 4.14 13.10 -4.39
N ASP A 139 3.41 12.75 -5.46
CA ASP A 139 2.75 13.73 -6.34
C ASP A 139 1.78 14.62 -5.55
N LEU A 140 0.95 14.03 -4.67
CA LEU A 140 0.09 14.79 -3.77
C LEU A 140 0.88 15.71 -2.82
N CYS A 141 2.00 15.26 -2.26
CA CYS A 141 2.83 16.06 -1.37
C CYS A 141 3.47 17.25 -2.10
N LEU A 142 4.04 17.01 -3.29
CA LEU A 142 4.65 18.06 -4.11
C LEU A 142 3.63 19.12 -4.53
N LEU A 143 2.40 18.70 -4.84
CA LEU A 143 1.32 19.62 -5.20
C LEU A 143 0.80 20.42 -4.00
N GLN A 144 0.85 19.88 -2.78
CA GLN A 144 0.51 20.65 -1.58
C GLN A 144 1.47 21.82 -1.35
N ASP A 145 2.77 21.63 -1.57
CA ASP A 145 3.76 22.71 -1.38
C ASP A 145 3.61 23.86 -2.39
N VAL A 146 3.01 23.60 -3.56
CA VAL A 146 2.76 24.61 -4.60
C VAL A 146 1.48 25.43 -4.34
N VAL A 147 0.48 24.87 -3.66
CA VAL A 147 -0.84 25.53 -3.46
C VAL A 147 -0.84 26.48 -2.24
N TRP A 148 0.15 26.40 -1.36
CA TRP A 148 0.26 27.24 -0.15
C TRP A 148 1.38 28.30 -0.21
N GLN A 149 1.95 28.55 -1.39
CA GLN A 149 2.78 29.73 -1.69
C GLN A 149 1.98 30.76 -2.48
#